data_AF-A0A3R8X2Y6-F1
#
_entry.id   AF-A0A3R8X2Y6-F1
#
_cell.length_a   1.000
_cell.length_b   1.000
_cell.length_c   1.000
_cell.angle_alpha   90.00
_cell.angle_beta   90.00
_cell.angle_gamma   90.00
#
_symmetry.space_group_name_H-M   'P 1'
#
loop_
_entity.id
_entity.type
_entity.pdbx_description
1 polymer ?
#
loop_
_entity_poly.entity_id
_entity_poly.type
_entity_poly.pdbx_seq_one_letter_code
_entity_poly.pdbx_strand_id
1 'polypeptide(L)' 'MRADPQMVVRVPEELKVWIKVQAALNRRSQNAEIVYRLEQAKKLEEAA' A
#
# COMPACT_ATOMS: atom_id res chain seq x y z
N MET A 1 3.57 11.42 17.10
CA MET A 1 2.36 11.20 16.28
C MET A 1 2.76 11.49 14.83
N ARG A 2 2.51 10.60 13.86
CA ARG A 2 2.79 10.95 12.45
C ARG A 2 1.83 12.07 12.03
N ALA A 3 2.35 13.10 11.37
CA ALA A 3 1.59 14.27 10.94
C ALA A 3 0.97 14.08 9.54
N ASP A 4 1.25 12.95 8.89
CA ASP A 4 0.75 12.66 7.56
C ASP A 4 -0.78 12.53 7.56
N PRO A 5 -1.48 13.08 6.55
CA PRO A 5 -2.92 12.97 6.45
C PRO A 5 -3.35 11.51 6.29
N GLN A 6 -4.37 11.10 7.04
CA GLN A 6 -4.90 9.74 7.01
C GLN A 6 -5.98 9.61 5.93
N MET A 7 -5.83 8.60 5.07
CA MET A 7 -6.85 8.21 4.09
C MET A 7 -7.51 6.90 4.53
N VAL A 8 -8.85 6.85 4.50
CA VAL A 8 -9.63 5.64 4.78
C VAL A 8 -10.07 5.05 3.45
N VAL A 9 -9.58 3.85 3.11
CA VAL A 9 -9.90 3.16 1.86
C VAL A 9 -10.67 1.88 2.15
N ARG A 10 -11.82 1.70 1.49
CA ARG A 10 -12.55 0.44 1.47
C ARG A 10 -12.03 -0.41 0.32
N VAL A 11 -11.63 -1.63 0.62
CA VAL A 11 -11.12 -2.59 -0.37
C VAL A 11 -11.86 -3.93 -0.23
N PRO A 12 -11.97 -4.71 -1.32
CA PRO A 12 -12.42 -6.09 -1.23
C PRO A 12 -11.58 -6.90 -0.24
N GLU A 13 -12.20 -7.88 0.44
CA GLU A 13 -11.53 -8.68 1.47
C GLU A 13 -10.33 -9.46 0.89
N GLU A 14 -10.49 -10.02 -0.30
CA GLU A 14 -9.42 -10.73 -1.02
C GLU A 14 -8.17 -9.85 -1.23
N LEU A 15 -8.37 -8.57 -1.56
CA LEU A 15 -7.29 -7.62 -1.77
C LEU A 15 -6.60 -7.28 -0.44
N LYS A 16 -7.38 -7.13 0.64
CA LYS A 16 -6.85 -6.90 1.99
C LYS A 16 -5.99 -8.07 2.46
N VAL A 17 -6.46 -9.31 2.25
CA VAL A 17 -5.72 -10.53 2.58
C VAL A 17 -4.42 -10.60 1.78
N TRP A 18 -4.48 -10.31 0.48
CA TRP A 18 -3.29 -10.27 -0.36
C TRP A 18 -2.27 -9.24 0.12
N ILE A 19 -2.68 -8.01 0.44
CA ILE A 19 -1.80 -6.96 0.99
C ILE A 19 -1.13 -7.44 2.28
N LYS A 20 -1.88 -8.10 3.18
CA LYS A 20 -1.35 -8.63 4.44
C LYS A 20 -0.23 -9.66 4.20
N VAL A 21 -0.42 -10.57 3.25
CA VAL A 21 0.59 -11.58 2.90
C VAL A 21 1.83 -10.92 2.31
N GLN A 22 1.65 -10.00 1.36
CA GLN A 22 2.76 -9.29 0.72
C GLN A 22 3.57 -8.46 1.70
N ALA A 23 2.91 -7.76 2.62
CA ALA A 23 3.56 -7.00 3.67
C ALA A 23 4.44 -7.91 4.57
N ALA A 24 3.92 -9.08 4.95
CA ALA A 24 4.68 -10.05 5.74
C ALA A 24 5.92 -10.58 4.99
N LEU A 25 5.76 -10.96 3.71
CA LEU A 25 6.87 -11.41 2.87
C LEU A 25 7.96 -10.34 2.71
N ASN A 26 7.55 -9.08 2.55
CA ASN A 26 8.45 -7.95 2.35
C ASN A 26 8.97 -7.33 3.67
N ARG A 27 8.63 -7.91 4.82
CA ARG A 27 8.98 -7.40 6.17
C ARG A 27 8.55 -5.94 6.38
N ARG A 28 7.39 -5.57 5.83
CA ARG A 28 6.78 -4.23 5.95
C ARG A 28 5.46 -4.33 6.72
N SER A 29 5.00 -3.19 7.25
CA SER A 29 3.61 -3.07 7.69
C SER A 29 2.69 -3.02 6.46
N GLN A 30 1.41 -3.37 6.64
CA GLN A 30 0.42 -3.25 5.55
C GLN A 30 0.38 -1.83 4.97
N ASN A 31 0.45 -0.81 5.82
CA ASN A 31 0.46 0.58 5.37
C ASN A 31 1.71 0.92 4.56
N ALA A 32 2.91 0.51 5.02
CA ALA A 32 4.15 0.75 4.29
C ALA A 32 4.15 0.03 2.93
N GLU A 33 3.55 -1.15 2.87
CA GLU A 33 3.43 -1.92 1.64
C GLU A 33 2.43 -1.30 0.64
N ILE A 34 1.31 -0.77 1.12
CA ILE A 34 0.35 -0.01 0.29
C ILE A 34 1.02 1.23 -0.28
N VAL A 35 1.69 2.02 0.56
CA VAL A 35 2.40 3.23 0.13
C VAL A 35 3.47 2.89 -0.91
N TYR A 36 4.29 1.87 -0.66
CA TYR A 36 5.31 1.42 -1.62
C TYR A 36 4.70 1.08 -2.99
N ARG A 37 3.59 0.32 -3.01
CA ARG A 37 2.90 -0.02 -4.27
C ARG A 37 2.33 1.20 -4.98
N LEU A 38 1.71 2.13 -4.26
CA LEU A 38 1.18 3.36 -4.84
C LEU A 38 2.29 4.24 -5.42
N GLU A 39 3.45 4.32 -4.77
CA GLU A 39 4.62 5.02 -5.30
C GLU A 39 5.15 4.37 -6.59
N GLN A 40 5.16 3.04 -6.67
CA GLN A 40 5.54 2.36 -7.92
C GLN A 40 4.54 2.61 -9.04
N ALA A 41 3.24 2.51 -8.74
CA ALA A 41 2.18 2.78 -9.72
C ALA A 41 2.26 4.23 -10.24
N LYS A 42 2.42 5.20 -9.33
CA LYS A 42 2.61 6.61 -9.68
C LYS A 42 3.80 6.81 -10.63
N LYS A 43 4.95 6.22 -10.33
CA LYS A 43 6.15 6.32 -11.18
C LYS A 43 5.94 5.73 -12.57
N LEU A 44 5.16 4.64 -12.68
CA LEU A 44 4.84 4.02 -13.97
C LEU A 44 3.89 4.90 -14.79
N GLU A 45 2.90 5.54 -14.15
CA GLU A 45 1.99 6.49 -14.82
C GLU A 45 2.71 7.77 -15.25
N GLU A 46 3.62 8.31 -14.44
CA GLU A 46 4.40 9.52 -14.78
C GLU A 46 5.45 9.29 -15.89
N ALA A 47 5.86 8.03 -16.09
CA ALA A 47 6.82 7.65 -17.14
C ALA A 47 6.16 7.26 -18.48
N ALA A 48 4.81 7.18 -18.52
CA ALA A 48 4.01 6.88 -19.70
C ALA A 48 3.55 8.16 -20.41
#